data_AF-A0A935AV68-F1
#
_entry.id   AF-A0A935AV68-F1
#
_cell.length_a   1.000
_cell.length_b   1.000
_cell.length_c   1.000
_cell.angle_alpha   90.00
_cell.angle_beta   90.00
_cell.angle_gamma   90.00
#
_symmetry.space_group_name_H-M   'P 1'
#
loop_
_entity.id
_entity.type
_entity.pdbx_description
1 polymer ?
#
loop_
_entity_poly.entity_id
_entity_poly.type
_entity_poly.pdbx_seq_one_letter_code
_entity_poly.pdbx_strand_id
1 'polypeptide(L)'
;MKNHSSSRPYFDMLEGMYCDYHAGSEYILDGTSSKTLHDLSLTNRSSIGQLAISKPDRAALTDNLIKYYQLHISGFRDLNSLDVLRNVL
;
A
#
# COMPACT_ATOMS: atom_id res chain seq x y z
N MET A 1 16.08 -5.01 -1.37
CA MET A 1 15.03 -4.08 -1.83
C MET A 1 15.44 -2.66 -1.47
N LYS A 2 15.24 -1.68 -2.35
CA LYS A 2 15.55 -0.27 -2.07
C LYS A 2 14.46 0.29 -1.14
N ASN A 3 14.85 0.99 -0.07
CA ASN A 3 13.90 1.56 0.91
C ASN A 3 13.38 2.93 0.48
N HIS A 4 12.22 3.31 1.04
CA HIS A 4 11.67 4.67 0.99
C HIS A 4 12.71 5.69 1.47
N SER A 5 12.82 6.82 0.76
CA SER A 5 13.75 7.89 1.10
C SER A 5 13.33 9.19 0.43
N SER A 6 13.90 10.33 0.84
CA SER A 6 13.59 11.63 0.20
C SER A 6 13.90 11.65 -1.30
N SER A 7 14.87 10.85 -1.77
CA SER A 7 15.18 10.72 -3.19
C SER A 7 14.32 9.68 -3.91
N ARG A 8 13.54 8.86 -3.20
CA ARG A 8 12.62 7.87 -3.77
C ARG A 8 11.37 7.75 -2.89
N PRO A 9 10.50 8.78 -2.91
CA PRO A 9 9.40 8.87 -1.96
C PRO A 9 8.17 8.07 -2.39
N TYR A 10 8.12 7.57 -3.63
CA TYR A 10 6.93 6.91 -4.18
C TYR A 10 7.16 5.42 -4.36
N PHE A 11 6.13 4.59 -4.18
CA PHE A 11 6.18 3.16 -4.46
C PHE A 11 5.53 2.86 -5.81
N ASP A 12 6.29 2.25 -6.72
CA ASP A 12 5.79 1.75 -7.99
C ASP A 12 5.21 0.34 -7.80
N MET A 13 3.89 0.19 -7.95
CA MET A 13 3.20 -1.08 -7.77
C MET A 13 3.46 -2.06 -8.91
N LEU A 14 3.81 -1.60 -10.13
CA LEU A 14 4.16 -2.51 -11.22
C LEU A 14 5.55 -3.11 -10.98
N GLU A 15 6.52 -2.25 -10.65
CA GLU A 15 7.92 -2.67 -10.47
C GLU A 15 8.21 -3.22 -9.06
N GLY A 16 7.32 -2.98 -8.09
CA GLY A 16 7.48 -3.43 -6.71
C GLY A 16 8.63 -2.74 -5.97
N MET A 17 8.94 -1.48 -6.32
CA MET A 17 10.07 -0.75 -5.75
C MET A 17 9.82 0.75 -5.60
N TYR A 18 10.58 1.38 -4.71
CA TYR A 18 10.51 2.83 -4.54
C TYR A 18 11.23 3.58 -5.68
N CYS A 19 10.60 4.63 -6.19
CA CYS A 19 11.03 5.47 -7.31
C CYS A 19 10.93 6.98 -6.98
N ASP A 20 11.50 7.81 -7.85
CA ASP A 20 11.63 9.26 -7.71
C ASP A 20 10.72 10.07 -8.65
N TYR A 21 10.05 9.40 -9.59
CA TYR A 21 9.12 10.01 -10.52
C TYR A 21 7.67 9.82 -10.05
N HIS A 22 6.92 10.92 -9.94
CA HIS A 22 5.47 10.86 -9.79
C HIS A 22 4.81 11.05 -11.16
N ALA A 23 4.80 9.99 -11.97
CA ALA A 23 4.29 10.06 -13.33
C ALA A 23 2.76 9.94 -13.41
N GLY A 24 2.00 10.55 -12.49
CA GLY A 24 0.52 10.57 -12.50
C GLY A 24 -0.16 9.22 -12.74
N SER A 25 0.58 8.13 -12.52
CA SER A 25 0.25 6.81 -13.00
C SER A 25 -0.58 6.14 -11.92
N GLU A 26 -1.63 5.46 -12.34
CA GLU A 26 -2.53 4.71 -11.46
C GLU A 26 -1.85 3.59 -10.66
N TYR A 27 -0.58 3.30 -10.98
CA TYR A 27 0.24 2.29 -10.32
C TYR A 27 1.29 2.89 -9.39
N ILE A 28 1.39 4.21 -9.30
CA ILE A 28 2.30 4.89 -8.38
C ILE A 28 1.52 5.33 -7.15
N LEU A 29 1.94 4.87 -5.98
CA LEU A 29 1.38 5.34 -4.72
C LEU A 29 1.80 6.79 -4.45
N ASP A 30 0.88 7.57 -3.88
CA ASP A 30 1.22 8.90 -3.38
C ASP A 30 2.25 8.81 -2.23
N GLY A 31 2.82 9.95 -1.86
CA GLY A 31 3.88 9.99 -0.84
C GLY A 31 3.41 9.48 0.53
N THR A 32 2.16 9.76 0.90
CA THR A 32 1.59 9.32 2.18
C THR A 32 1.45 7.80 2.22
N SER A 33 0.79 7.22 1.22
CA SER A 33 0.57 5.77 1.09
C SER A 33 1.89 5.02 0.94
N SER A 34 2.85 5.57 0.19
CA SER A 34 4.19 5.01 0.02
C SER A 34 4.94 4.96 1.35
N LYS A 35 4.90 6.05 2.12
CA LYS A 35 5.51 6.09 3.45
C LYS A 35 4.80 5.13 4.40
N THR A 36 3.47 5.10 4.42
CA THR A 36 2.71 4.19 5.29
C THR A 36 2.98 2.72 4.95
N LEU A 37 3.09 2.37 3.66
CA LEU A 37 3.50 1.04 3.22
C LEU A 37 4.88 0.68 3.75
N HIS A 38 5.84 1.62 3.66
CA HIS A 38 7.18 1.43 4.20
C HIS A 38 7.15 1.17 5.71
N ASP A 39 6.50 2.05 6.47
CA ASP A 39 6.41 1.93 7.93
C ASP A 39 5.74 0.61 8.32
N LEU A 40 4.65 0.22 7.63
CA LEU A 40 3.96 -1.05 7.83
C LEU A 40 4.89 -2.25 7.56
N SER A 41 5.68 -2.21 6.48
CA SER A 41 6.61 -3.29 6.12
C SER A 41 7.74 -3.50 7.14
N LEU A 42 8.07 -2.47 7.92
CA LEU A 42 9.06 -2.52 8.99
C LEU A 42 8.43 -2.81 10.36
N THR A 43 7.11 -2.70 10.49
CA THR A 43 6.40 -2.89 11.75
C THR A 43 6.12 -4.36 11.99
N ASN A 44 6.46 -4.84 13.18
CA ASN A 44 6.12 -6.21 13.58
C ASN A 44 4.70 -6.29 14.16
N ARG A 45 4.16 -7.50 14.26
CA ARG A 45 2.79 -7.72 14.73
C ARG A 45 2.53 -7.19 16.15
N SER A 46 3.52 -7.22 17.05
CA SER A 46 3.35 -6.74 18.44
C SER A 46 3.32 -5.22 18.55
N SER A 47 3.90 -4.49 17.59
CA SER A 47 3.94 -3.02 17.55
C SER A 47 2.93 -2.40 16.59
N ILE A 48 2.14 -3.19 15.86
CA ILE A 48 1.21 -2.67 14.84
C ILE A 48 0.16 -1.70 15.39
N GLY A 49 -0.23 -1.84 16.65
CA GLY A 49 -1.15 -0.90 17.32
C GLY A 49 -0.55 0.50 17.56
N GLN A 50 0.77 0.65 17.41
CA GLN A 50 1.46 1.94 17.52
C GLN A 50 1.48 2.71 16.19
N LEU A 51 1.20 2.03 15.07
CA LEU A 51 1.16 2.66 13.77
C LEU A 51 -0.14 3.46 13.63
N ALA A 52 -0.03 4.78 13.75
CA ALA A 52 -1.16 5.69 13.63
C ALA A 52 -1.56 5.86 12.16
N ILE A 53 -2.49 5.03 11.68
CA ILE A 53 -3.09 5.15 10.35
C ILE A 53 -4.56 5.55 10.50
N SER A 54 -4.96 6.65 9.85
CA SER A 54 -6.36 7.07 9.85
C SER A 54 -7.25 6.02 9.17
N LYS A 55 -8.57 5.99 9.49
CA LYS A 55 -9.53 5.11 8.79
C LYS A 55 -9.47 5.28 7.26
N PRO A 56 -9.49 6.50 6.68
CA PRO A 56 -9.42 6.66 5.23
C PRO A 56 -8.09 6.21 4.64
N ASP A 57 -6.94 6.56 5.25
CA ASP A 57 -5.63 6.18 4.71
C ASP A 57 -5.44 4.65 4.74
N ARG A 58 -5.95 4.00 5.80
CA ARG A 58 -5.92 2.54 5.90
C ARG A 58 -6.76 1.89 4.80
N ALA A 59 -7.94 2.44 4.50
CA ALA A 59 -8.80 1.92 3.45
C ALA A 59 -8.12 2.05 2.08
N ALA A 60 -7.58 3.23 1.77
CA ALA A 60 -6.85 3.49 0.54
C ALA A 60 -5.61 2.60 0.38
N LEU A 61 -4.79 2.46 1.43
CA LEU A 61 -3.64 1.56 1.41
C LEU A 61 -4.05 0.10 1.22
N THR A 62 -5.19 -0.32 1.78
CA THR A 62 -5.72 -1.69 1.58
C THR A 62 -6.10 -1.93 0.13
N ASP A 63 -6.79 -0.98 -0.52
CA ASP A 63 -7.13 -1.09 -1.95
C ASP A 63 -5.89 -1.15 -2.83
N ASN A 64 -4.89 -0.31 -2.51
CA ASN A 64 -3.60 -0.30 -3.18
C ASN A 64 -2.86 -1.65 -3.05
N LEU A 65 -2.87 -2.27 -1.86
CA LEU A 65 -2.26 -3.59 -1.64
C LEU A 65 -2.98 -4.68 -2.44
N ILE A 66 -4.31 -4.64 -2.51
CA ILE A 66 -5.08 -5.59 -3.32
C ILE A 66 -4.72 -5.44 -4.79
N LYS A 67 -4.69 -4.20 -5.30
CA LYS A 67 -4.28 -3.91 -6.68
C LYS A 67 -2.85 -4.40 -6.96
N TYR A 68 -1.92 -4.16 -6.04
CA TYR A 68 -0.56 -4.68 -6.13
C TYR A 68 -0.55 -6.21 -6.24
N TYR A 69 -1.26 -6.93 -5.38
CA TYR A 69 -1.30 -8.40 -5.47
C TYR A 69 -1.99 -8.91 -6.74
N GLN A 70 -3.01 -8.21 -7.25
CA GLN A 70 -3.63 -8.52 -8.54
C GLN A 70 -2.65 -8.39 -9.72
N LEU A 71 -1.73 -7.42 -9.67
CA LEU A 71 -0.70 -7.23 -10.71
C LEU A 71 0.36 -8.34 -10.70
N HIS A 72 0.69 -8.87 -9.51
CA HIS A 72 1.83 -9.77 -9.33
C HIS A 72 1.46 -11.25 -9.17
N ILE A 73 0.23 -11.58 -8.78
CA ILE A 73 -0.23 -12.95 -8.55
C ILE A 73 -1.28 -13.33 -9.59
N SER A 74 -0.88 -14.16 -10.55
CA SER A 74 -1.79 -14.68 -11.57
C SER A 74 -2.98 -15.41 -10.94
N GLY A 75 -4.19 -15.04 -11.35
CA GLY A 75 -5.43 -15.63 -10.84
C GLY A 75 -5.89 -15.07 -9.50
N PHE A 76 -5.20 -14.08 -8.93
CA PHE A 76 -5.69 -13.33 -7.77
C PHE A 76 -6.86 -12.43 -8.21
N ARG A 77 -8.07 -12.80 -7.79
CA ARG A 77 -9.32 -12.10 -8.12
C ARG A 77 -9.75 -11.18 -6.96
N ASP A 78 -10.82 -10.44 -7.19
CA ASP A 78 -11.40 -9.56 -6.17
C ASP A 78 -11.75 -10.31 -4.87
N LEU A 79 -11.57 -9.61 -3.75
CA LEU A 79 -11.83 -10.13 -2.41
C LEU A 79 -13.25 -9.77 -1.97
N ASN A 80 -14.21 -10.66 -2.22
CA ASN A 80 -15.61 -10.47 -1.79
C ASN A 80 -15.77 -10.25 -0.27
N SER A 81 -14.81 -10.70 0.54
CA SER A 81 -14.79 -10.50 1.99
C SER A 81 -14.54 -9.05 2.41
N LEU A 82 -13.87 -8.26 1.56
CA LEU A 82 -13.53 -6.88 1.88
C LEU A 82 -14.76 -5.98 1.90
N ASP A 83 -15.68 -6.18 0.96
CA ASP A 83 -16.95 -5.46 0.89
C ASP A 83 -17.82 -5.73 2.11
N VAL A 84 -17.87 -6.99 2.56
CA VAL A 84 -18.59 -7.35 3.79
C VAL A 84 -17.97 -6.63 4.99
N LEU A 85 -16.65 -6.64 5.12
CA LEU A 85 -15.94 -6.02 6.25
C LEU A 85 -16.18 -4.51 6.31
N ARG A 86 -16.21 -3.83 5.16
CA ARG A 86 -16.45 -2.38 5.05
C ARG A 86 -17.88 -1.97 5.36
N ASN A 87 -18.85 -2.86 5.15
CA ASN A 87 -20.26 -2.59 5.43
C ASN A 87 -20.66 -2.85 6.90
N VAL A 88 -19.83 -3.55 7.67
CA VAL A 88 -20.12 -3.90 9.08
C VAL A 88 -19.39 -2.97 10.08
N LEU A 89 -18.41 -2.16 9.65
CA LEU A 89 -17.52 -1.31 10.48
C LEU A 89 -17.50 0.19 10.09
#